data_AF-A0A359FX48-F1
#
_entry.id   AF-A0A359FX48-F1
#
_cell.length_a   1.000
_cell.length_b   1.000
_cell.length_c   1.000
_cell.angle_alpha   90.00
_cell.angle_beta   90.00
_cell.angle_gamma   90.00
#
_symmetry.space_group_name_H-M   'P 1'
#
loop_
_entity.id
_entity.type
_entity.pdbx_description
1 polymer ?
#
loop_
_entity_poly.entity_id
_entity_poly.type
_entity_poly.pdbx_seq_one_letter_code
_entity_poly.pdbx_strand_id
1 'polypeptide(L)'
;IIEAVAQDGNAALCISLLPDGSLDEGSISMLKEVGVWMRQNGEAVYGSHAWLVPGEGDVVNGQLKMLPGGKLGKHHADFEFGPQDFRFTIGKNGSLYAFCMTVPASGEQLKIESLGSMLDNLDKPISSVRLLGYDGALKWEQKADGLFITCPEEMPFSTAVVFEIN
;
A
#
# COMPACT_ATOMS: atom_id res chain seq x y z
N ILE A 1 6.55 -6.51 0.17
CA ILE A 1 7.31 -5.32 0.63
C ILE A 1 6.43 -4.43 1.49
N ILE A 2 5.28 -3.98 0.98
CA ILE A 2 4.33 -3.11 1.70
C ILE A 2 3.99 -3.65 3.10
N GLU A 3 3.62 -4.93 3.22
CA GLU A 3 3.29 -5.50 4.53
C GLU A 3 4.46 -5.55 5.52
N ALA A 4 5.69 -5.65 5.02
CA ALA A 4 6.87 -5.65 5.90
C ALA A 4 7.13 -4.24 6.44
N VAL A 5 7.12 -3.23 5.55
CA VAL A 5 7.40 -1.84 5.96
C VAL A 5 6.32 -1.24 6.85
N ALA A 6 5.06 -1.65 6.68
CA ALA A 6 3.95 -1.26 7.55
C ALA A 6 4.03 -1.84 8.97
N GLN A 7 4.98 -2.75 9.23
CA GLN A 7 5.20 -3.40 10.51
C GLN A 7 6.64 -3.18 11.03
N ASP A 8 7.30 -2.08 10.63
CA ASP A 8 8.70 -1.78 10.97
C ASP A 8 9.69 -2.89 10.54
N GLY A 9 9.31 -3.67 9.54
CA GLY A 9 10.10 -4.75 8.98
C GLY A 9 10.77 -4.38 7.66
N ASN A 10 11.74 -5.21 7.27
CA ASN A 10 12.40 -5.14 5.97
C ASN A 10 12.10 -6.40 5.14
N ALA A 11 11.99 -6.24 3.83
CA ALA A 11 11.88 -7.34 2.89
C ALA A 11 13.23 -7.61 2.21
N ALA A 12 13.77 -8.82 2.39
CA ALA A 12 14.95 -9.29 1.68
C ALA A 12 14.52 -10.25 0.57
N LEU A 13 14.88 -9.94 -0.68
CA LEU A 13 14.54 -10.75 -1.84
C LEU A 13 15.76 -11.58 -2.26
N CYS A 14 15.59 -12.90 -2.30
CA CYS A 14 16.59 -13.83 -2.83
C CYS A 14 16.24 -14.13 -4.29
N ILE A 15 17.20 -13.91 -5.20
CA ILE A 15 17.05 -14.19 -6.62
C ILE A 15 18.00 -15.32 -7.01
N SER A 16 17.44 -16.40 -7.54
CA SER A 16 18.22 -17.55 -7.99
C SER A 16 18.81 -17.27 -9.37
N LEU A 17 20.12 -17.47 -9.51
CA LEU A 17 20.79 -17.42 -10.80
C LEU A 17 20.61 -18.75 -11.55
N LEU A 18 20.63 -18.68 -12.88
CA LEU A 18 20.76 -19.85 -13.74
C LEU A 18 22.16 -20.47 -13.59
N PRO A 19 22.37 -21.74 -14.01
CA PRO A 19 23.68 -22.41 -13.89
C PRO A 19 24.84 -21.69 -14.59
N ASP A 20 24.55 -20.86 -15.59
CA ASP A 20 25.52 -20.02 -16.30
C ASP A 20 25.76 -18.66 -15.63
N GLY A 21 25.10 -18.38 -14.50
CA GLY A 21 25.20 -17.14 -13.74
C GLY A 21 24.26 -16.02 -14.20
N SER A 22 23.48 -16.23 -15.26
CA SER A 22 22.50 -15.25 -15.74
C SER A 22 21.22 -15.25 -14.88
N LEU A 23 20.40 -14.20 -15.03
CA LEU A 23 19.07 -14.13 -14.40
C LEU A 23 18.04 -14.71 -15.35
N ASP A 24 17.06 -15.44 -14.82
CA ASP A 24 15.91 -15.86 -15.60
C ASP A 24 15.05 -14.65 -16.00
N GLU A 25 14.36 -14.76 -17.14
CA GLU A 25 13.56 -13.66 -17.69
C GLU A 25 12.43 -13.21 -16.74
N GLY A 26 11.85 -14.15 -15.99
CA GLY A 26 10.81 -13.87 -15.00
C GLY A 26 11.31 -13.01 -13.85
N SER A 27 12.48 -13.35 -13.29
CA SER A 27 13.16 -12.53 -12.28
C SER A 27 13.47 -11.13 -12.80
N ILE A 28 13.95 -11.01 -14.04
CA ILE A 28 14.22 -9.70 -14.65
C ILE A 28 12.94 -8.87 -14.78
N SER A 29 11.83 -9.46 -15.25
CA SER A 29 10.55 -8.77 -15.39
C SER A 29 10.05 -8.28 -14.03
N MET A 30 9.99 -9.18 -13.04
CA MET A 30 9.56 -8.87 -11.69
C MET A 30 10.40 -7.76 -11.06
N LEU A 31 11.73 -7.82 -11.16
CA LEU A 31 12.62 -6.78 -10.61
C LEU A 31 12.41 -5.42 -11.29
N LYS A 32 12.13 -5.40 -12.60
CA LYS A 32 11.81 -4.17 -13.32
C LYS A 32 10.48 -3.58 -12.87
N GLU A 33 9.45 -4.40 -12.72
CA GLU A 33 8.11 -3.99 -12.24
C GLU A 33 8.20 -3.40 -10.83
N VAL A 34 8.89 -4.09 -9.91
CA VAL A 34 9.17 -3.58 -8.56
C VAL A 34 9.93 -2.25 -8.64
N GLY A 35 10.91 -2.14 -9.53
CA GLY A 35 11.68 -0.91 -9.73
C GLY A 35 10.83 0.26 -10.26
N VAL A 36 9.87 0.01 -11.15
CA VAL A 36 8.91 1.03 -11.62
C VAL A 36 8.06 1.51 -10.46
N TRP A 37 7.47 0.58 -9.72
CA TRP A 37 6.61 0.90 -8.58
C TRP A 37 7.36 1.67 -7.48
N MET A 38 8.58 1.26 -7.16
CA MET A 38 9.43 1.90 -6.15
C MET A 38 9.86 3.31 -6.53
N ARG A 39 10.09 3.60 -7.82
CA ARG A 39 10.42 4.97 -8.25
C ARG A 39 9.28 5.95 -8.03
N GLN A 40 8.04 5.49 -8.18
CA GLN A 40 6.85 6.30 -7.98
C GLN A 40 6.48 6.44 -6.50
N ASN A 41 6.53 5.33 -5.75
CA ASN A 41 5.98 5.25 -4.39
C ASN A 41 7.04 5.22 -3.29
N GLY A 42 8.32 5.39 -3.66
CA GLY A 42 9.44 5.19 -2.76
C GLY A 42 9.47 6.12 -1.54
N GLU A 43 8.86 7.30 -1.60
CA GLU A 43 8.77 8.21 -0.43
C GLU A 43 7.94 7.63 0.72
N ALA A 44 6.98 6.76 0.41
CA ALA A 44 6.19 6.04 1.40
C ALA A 44 6.94 4.84 2.02
N VAL A 45 8.04 4.40 1.40
CA VAL A 45 8.76 3.17 1.79
C VAL A 45 10.11 3.49 2.44
N TYR A 46 10.91 4.38 1.83
CA TYR A 46 12.31 4.54 2.18
C TYR A 46 12.52 5.37 3.45
N GLY A 47 12.68 4.65 4.57
CA GLY A 47 12.88 5.19 5.91
C GLY A 47 11.63 5.85 6.48
N SER A 48 10.47 5.38 6.01
CA SER A 48 9.23 5.46 6.78
C SER A 48 9.28 4.49 7.96
N HIS A 49 8.28 4.57 8.84
CA HIS A 49 8.05 3.66 9.95
C HIS A 49 6.57 3.28 10.03
N ALA A 50 6.24 2.22 10.76
CA ALA A 50 4.87 1.79 10.97
C ALA A 50 4.04 2.89 11.63
N TRP A 51 2.78 3.03 11.20
CA TRP A 51 1.82 3.87 11.89
C TRP A 51 1.16 3.11 13.05
N LEU A 52 0.41 3.81 13.89
CA LEU A 52 -0.33 3.24 15.02
C LEU A 52 -1.27 2.11 14.59
N VAL A 53 -1.94 2.27 13.45
CA VAL A 53 -2.83 1.25 12.88
C VAL A 53 -2.03 0.42 11.87
N PRO A 54 -1.93 -0.92 12.05
CA PRO A 54 -1.11 -1.76 11.18
C PRO A 54 -1.69 -1.93 9.77
N GLY A 55 -3.01 -1.80 9.63
CA GLY A 55 -3.70 -1.93 8.35
C GLY A 55 -5.21 -2.08 8.51
N GLU A 56 -5.90 -2.03 7.36
CA GLU A 56 -7.32 -2.35 7.22
C GLU A 56 -7.48 -3.53 6.26
N GLY A 57 -8.63 -4.19 6.31
CA GLY A 57 -8.92 -5.36 5.50
C GLY A 57 -9.81 -6.37 6.21
N ASP A 58 -10.00 -7.51 5.55
CA ASP A 58 -10.79 -8.61 6.12
C ASP A 58 -10.13 -9.12 7.41
N VAL A 59 -10.94 -9.45 8.42
CA VAL A 59 -10.46 -10.10 9.65
C VAL A 59 -10.80 -11.58 9.59
N VAL A 60 -9.78 -12.42 9.54
CA VAL A 60 -9.90 -13.88 9.51
C VAL A 60 -9.33 -14.45 10.80
N ASN A 61 -10.14 -15.20 11.56
CA ASN A 61 -9.76 -15.76 12.86
C ASN A 61 -9.28 -14.69 13.87
N GLY A 62 -9.86 -13.49 13.83
CA GLY A 62 -9.51 -12.39 14.74
C GLY A 62 -8.20 -11.69 14.41
N GLN A 63 -7.58 -11.99 13.26
CA GLN A 63 -6.38 -11.32 12.76
C GLN A 63 -6.67 -10.67 11.42
N LEU A 64 -6.01 -9.54 11.14
CA LEU A 64 -6.03 -8.92 9.84
C LEU A 64 -5.56 -9.94 8.78
N LYS A 65 -6.25 -10.01 7.65
CA LYS A 65 -5.87 -10.84 6.52
C LYS A 65 -4.58 -10.27 5.93
N MET A 66 -3.50 -11.05 6.06
CA MET A 66 -2.15 -10.71 5.62
C MET A 66 -1.57 -11.85 4.79
N LEU A 67 -0.47 -11.61 4.06
CA LEU A 67 0.22 -12.71 3.39
C LEU A 67 0.53 -13.82 4.40
N PRO A 68 0.22 -15.09 4.06
CA PRO A 68 0.48 -16.20 4.94
C PRO A 68 1.97 -16.33 5.22
N GLY A 69 2.32 -16.70 6.45
CA GLY A 69 3.69 -17.03 6.81
C GLY A 69 4.06 -18.47 6.39
N GLY A 70 5.35 -18.78 6.47
CA GLY A 70 5.87 -20.14 6.28
C GLY A 70 6.49 -20.38 4.91
N LYS A 71 6.47 -21.64 4.45
CA LYS A 71 7.13 -22.03 3.21
C LYS A 71 6.34 -21.49 2.01
N LEU A 72 7.03 -20.76 1.13
CA LEU A 72 6.47 -20.26 -0.12
C LEU A 72 5.82 -21.40 -0.93
N GLY A 73 4.60 -21.19 -1.38
CA GLY A 73 3.81 -22.18 -2.10
C GLY A 73 2.51 -21.60 -2.66
N LYS A 74 1.65 -22.45 -3.23
CA LYS A 74 0.44 -22.06 -3.96
C LYS A 74 -0.47 -21.09 -3.19
N HIS A 75 -0.64 -21.28 -1.89
CA HIS A 75 -1.44 -20.40 -1.04
C HIS A 75 -0.91 -18.96 -0.91
N HIS A 76 0.37 -18.70 -1.22
CA HIS A 76 0.90 -17.34 -1.34
C HIS A 76 0.63 -16.76 -2.73
N ALA A 77 0.74 -17.59 -3.78
CA ALA A 77 0.51 -17.18 -5.16
C ALA A 77 -0.96 -16.86 -5.45
N ASP A 78 -1.86 -17.61 -4.83
CA ASP A 78 -3.31 -17.45 -4.96
C ASP A 78 -3.89 -16.47 -3.92
N PHE A 79 -3.04 -15.80 -3.13
CA PHE A 79 -3.49 -14.85 -2.14
C PHE A 79 -3.92 -13.54 -2.82
N GLU A 80 -5.19 -13.20 -2.67
CA GLU A 80 -5.76 -11.99 -3.28
C GLU A 80 -6.08 -10.95 -2.21
N PHE A 81 -5.62 -9.72 -2.46
CA PHE A 81 -6.04 -8.52 -1.74
C PHE A 81 -7.26 -7.90 -2.43
N GLY A 82 -8.08 -7.19 -1.66
CA GLY A 82 -9.17 -6.35 -2.14
C GLY A 82 -8.86 -4.85 -2.01
N PRO A 83 -9.71 -3.98 -2.58
CA PRO A 83 -9.55 -2.52 -2.48
C PRO A 83 -9.72 -1.97 -1.06
N GLN A 84 -10.31 -2.75 -0.14
CA GLN A 84 -10.40 -2.44 1.29
C GLN A 84 -9.14 -2.80 2.10
N ASP A 85 -8.21 -3.55 1.51
CA ASP A 85 -6.98 -3.92 2.21
C ASP A 85 -5.99 -2.75 2.14
N PHE A 86 -5.83 -2.07 3.28
CA PHE A 86 -4.87 -0.97 3.43
C PHE A 86 -3.72 -1.34 4.35
N ARG A 87 -2.55 -0.78 4.07
CA ARG A 87 -1.40 -0.75 4.97
C ARG A 87 -0.96 0.69 5.14
N PHE A 88 -0.26 0.98 6.24
CA PHE A 88 0.10 2.36 6.57
C PHE A 88 1.55 2.51 6.99
N THR A 89 2.11 3.67 6.67
CA THR A 89 3.42 4.09 7.17
C THR A 89 3.44 5.59 7.38
N ILE A 90 4.28 6.07 8.29
CA ILE A 90 4.62 7.49 8.41
C ILE A 90 5.96 7.74 7.72
N GLY A 91 5.97 8.63 6.72
CA GLY A 91 7.18 8.99 5.99
C GLY A 91 8.11 9.92 6.77
N LYS A 92 9.31 10.15 6.22
CA LYS A 92 10.31 11.06 6.83
C LYS A 92 9.85 12.51 6.93
N ASN A 93 8.93 12.91 6.05
CA ASN A 93 8.27 14.21 6.05
C ASN A 93 7.17 14.34 7.11
N GLY A 94 6.83 13.24 7.81
CA GLY A 94 5.75 13.19 8.78
C GLY A 94 4.37 12.96 8.17
N SER A 95 4.26 12.82 6.84
CA SER A 95 2.99 12.50 6.19
C SER A 95 2.60 11.05 6.46
N LEU A 96 1.29 10.80 6.58
CA LEU A 96 0.74 9.46 6.60
C LEU A 96 0.60 8.96 5.16
N TYR A 97 1.09 7.75 4.91
CA TYR A 97 0.92 7.07 3.64
C TYR A 97 -0.01 5.88 3.81
N ALA A 98 -1.05 5.81 2.99
CA ALA A 98 -2.00 4.70 2.92
C ALA A 98 -1.80 3.95 1.61
N PHE A 99 -1.41 2.67 1.70
CA PHE A 99 -1.23 1.78 0.57
C PHE A 99 -2.51 1.00 0.36
N CYS A 100 -3.20 1.21 -0.76
CA CYS A 100 -4.24 0.28 -1.20
C CYS A 100 -3.54 -0.92 -1.85
N MET A 101 -3.79 -2.12 -1.35
CA MET A 101 -3.09 -3.33 -1.78
C MET A 101 -3.49 -3.84 -3.18
N THR A 102 -4.33 -3.08 -3.89
CA THR A 102 -4.76 -3.33 -5.27
C THR A 102 -4.73 -2.03 -6.08
N VAL A 103 -5.11 -2.11 -7.35
CA VAL A 103 -5.42 -0.94 -8.19
C VAL A 103 -6.94 -0.84 -8.31
N PRO A 104 -7.58 0.14 -7.63
CA PRO A 104 -9.02 0.37 -7.73
C PRO A 104 -9.47 0.73 -9.15
N ALA A 105 -10.76 0.55 -9.41
CA ALA A 105 -11.36 0.94 -10.68
C ALA A 105 -11.43 2.48 -10.84
N SER A 106 -11.55 2.91 -12.10
CA SER A 106 -11.81 4.31 -12.48
C SER A 106 -13.00 4.88 -11.70
N GLY A 107 -12.80 6.02 -11.04
CA GLY A 107 -13.88 6.68 -10.29
C GLY A 107 -14.35 5.94 -9.02
N GLU A 108 -13.72 4.82 -8.65
CA GLU A 108 -14.10 4.06 -7.45
C GLU A 108 -13.87 4.89 -6.19
N GLN A 109 -14.83 4.85 -5.26
CA GLN A 109 -14.69 5.50 -3.97
C GLN A 109 -14.17 4.50 -2.93
N LEU A 110 -12.99 4.79 -2.41
CA LEU A 110 -12.38 4.05 -1.31
C LEU A 110 -12.78 4.68 0.03
N LYS A 111 -12.80 3.85 1.07
CA LYS A 111 -13.00 4.27 2.45
C LYS A 111 -11.81 3.77 3.26
N ILE A 112 -11.17 4.68 4.00
CA ILE A 112 -10.15 4.36 5.00
C ILE A 112 -10.77 4.61 6.37
N GLU A 113 -11.16 3.55 7.06
CA GLU A 113 -11.96 3.63 8.29
C GLU A 113 -11.19 4.25 9.46
N SER A 114 -9.90 3.90 9.59
CA SER A 114 -8.98 4.37 10.62
C SER A 114 -8.75 5.88 10.62
N LEU A 115 -9.18 6.57 9.57
CA LEU A 115 -9.08 8.02 9.39
C LEU A 115 -10.41 8.76 9.59
N GLY A 116 -11.40 8.11 10.23
CA GLY A 116 -12.65 8.77 10.62
C GLY A 116 -12.42 9.90 11.63
N SER A 117 -13.18 10.99 11.51
CA SER A 117 -13.02 12.19 12.35
C SER A 117 -13.42 11.98 13.83
N MET A 118 -14.08 10.86 14.15
CA MET A 118 -14.42 10.48 15.53
C MET A 118 -13.37 9.56 16.16
N LEU A 119 -12.34 9.15 15.42
CA LEU A 119 -11.24 8.33 15.92
C LEU A 119 -10.08 9.21 16.40
N ASP A 120 -9.41 8.77 17.46
CA ASP A 120 -8.25 9.45 18.06
C ASP A 120 -6.93 8.88 17.50
N ASN A 121 -6.89 8.62 16.19
CA ASN A 121 -5.74 8.03 15.50
C ASN A 121 -4.82 9.09 14.86
N LEU A 122 -5.30 10.34 14.75
CA LEU A 122 -4.61 11.43 14.06
C LEU A 122 -4.27 12.57 15.02
N ASP A 123 -2.99 12.96 15.04
CA ASP A 123 -2.53 14.11 15.83
C ASP A 123 -3.04 15.46 15.29
N LYS A 124 -3.42 15.50 14.01
CA LYS A 124 -3.83 16.71 13.29
C LYS A 124 -4.99 16.41 12.33
N PRO A 125 -5.86 17.39 12.05
CA PRO A 125 -6.88 17.26 11.01
C PRO A 125 -6.26 17.07 9.63
N ILE A 126 -6.92 16.29 8.79
CA ILE A 126 -6.50 16.08 7.40
C ILE A 126 -6.67 17.39 6.62
N SER A 127 -5.58 17.85 6.06
CA SER A 127 -5.45 19.08 5.28
C SER A 127 -5.32 18.82 3.78
N SER A 128 -4.77 17.66 3.38
CA SER A 128 -4.66 17.27 1.98
C SER A 128 -4.55 15.76 1.79
N VAL A 129 -5.01 15.31 0.63
CA VAL A 129 -4.88 13.92 0.16
C VAL A 129 -4.41 13.98 -1.29
N ARG A 130 -3.30 13.29 -1.61
CA ARG A 130 -2.77 13.16 -2.96
C ARG A 130 -2.48 11.70 -3.30
N LEU A 131 -2.59 11.33 -4.58
CA LEU A 131 -2.21 10.01 -5.08
C LEU A 131 -0.81 10.12 -5.67
N LEU A 132 0.13 9.28 -5.21
CA LEU A 132 1.50 9.32 -5.71
C LEU A 132 1.55 8.90 -7.18
N GLY A 133 2.25 9.69 -8.00
CA GLY A 133 2.28 9.53 -9.45
C GLY A 133 1.07 10.12 -10.19
N TYR A 134 0.21 10.87 -9.51
CA TYR A 134 -0.90 11.60 -10.10
C TYR A 134 -0.79 13.10 -9.82
N ASP A 135 -0.78 13.93 -10.87
CA ASP A 135 -0.64 15.39 -10.75
C ASP A 135 -1.97 16.13 -10.53
N GLY A 136 -3.11 15.42 -10.59
CA GLY A 136 -4.43 16.03 -10.42
C GLY A 136 -4.90 16.10 -8.97
N ALA A 137 -5.92 16.93 -8.73
CA ALA A 137 -6.57 17.01 -7.43
C ALA A 137 -7.54 15.84 -7.23
N LEU A 138 -7.48 15.20 -6.06
CA LEU A 138 -8.44 14.17 -5.66
C LEU A 138 -9.69 14.78 -5.04
N LYS A 139 -10.83 14.13 -5.25
CA LYS A 139 -12.04 14.40 -4.48
C LYS A 139 -12.01 13.51 -3.23
N TRP A 140 -12.09 14.11 -2.06
CA TRP A 140 -12.10 13.38 -0.80
C TRP A 140 -12.93 14.11 0.26
N GLU A 141 -13.40 13.37 1.24
CA GLU A 141 -14.19 13.87 2.37
C GLU A 141 -13.89 13.04 3.62
N GLN A 142 -13.54 13.70 4.73
CA GLN A 142 -13.42 13.03 6.02
C GLN A 142 -14.78 13.07 6.73
N LYS A 143 -15.31 11.89 7.07
CA LYS A 143 -16.55 11.73 7.86
C LYS A 143 -16.22 11.09 9.21
N ALA A 144 -17.23 10.96 10.05
CA ALA A 144 -17.11 10.36 11.38
C ALA A 144 -16.48 8.96 11.35
N ASP A 145 -16.81 8.16 10.33
CA ASP A 145 -16.48 6.73 10.23
C ASP A 145 -15.38 6.41 9.19
N GLY A 146 -14.79 7.40 8.55
CA GLY A 146 -13.67 7.19 7.64
C GLY A 146 -13.32 8.39 6.77
N LEU A 147 -12.16 8.30 6.12
CA LEU A 147 -11.77 9.16 5.01
C LEU A 147 -12.24 8.51 3.70
N PHE A 148 -13.07 9.21 2.94
CA PHE A 148 -13.57 8.77 1.64
C PHE A 148 -12.74 9.44 0.55
N ILE A 149 -12.16 8.65 -0.37
CA ILE A 149 -11.34 9.15 -1.48
C ILE A 149 -11.91 8.60 -2.78
N THR A 150 -12.23 9.46 -3.74
CA THR A 150 -12.65 9.05 -5.08
C THR A 150 -11.41 8.98 -5.97
N CYS A 151 -11.16 7.79 -6.53
CA CYS A 151 -10.08 7.56 -7.48
C CYS A 151 -10.29 8.39 -8.76
N PRO A 152 -9.22 8.86 -9.42
CA PRO A 152 -9.33 9.57 -10.69
C PRO A 152 -9.89 8.66 -11.79
N GLU A 153 -10.30 9.28 -12.90
CA GLU A 153 -10.75 8.53 -14.09
C GLU A 153 -9.58 7.85 -14.82
N GLU A 154 -8.39 8.46 -14.75
CA GLU A 154 -7.17 7.85 -15.27
C GLU A 154 -6.45 7.11 -14.14
N MET A 155 -6.47 5.78 -14.20
CA MET A 155 -5.79 4.89 -13.26
C MET A 155 -4.68 4.07 -13.96
N PRO A 156 -3.63 4.69 -14.54
CA PRO A 156 -2.54 3.99 -15.23
C PRO A 156 -1.53 3.37 -14.23
N PHE A 157 -2.01 2.83 -13.12
CA PHE A 157 -1.20 2.26 -12.05
C PHE A 157 -1.15 0.74 -12.14
N SER A 158 -0.16 0.16 -11.48
CA SER A 158 0.04 -1.28 -11.42
C SER A 158 0.32 -1.71 -9.97
N THR A 159 -0.05 -2.94 -9.65
CA THR A 159 0.20 -3.62 -8.36
C THR A 159 -0.56 -3.02 -7.17
N ALA A 160 -0.29 -1.78 -6.79
CA ALA A 160 -0.84 -1.11 -5.61
C ALA A 160 -0.76 0.42 -5.79
N VAL A 161 -1.70 1.16 -5.22
CA VAL A 161 -1.68 2.64 -5.22
C VAL A 161 -1.41 3.19 -3.83
N VAL A 162 -0.80 4.37 -3.75
CA VAL A 162 -0.41 4.99 -2.48
C VAL A 162 -0.96 6.40 -2.40
N PHE A 163 -1.70 6.66 -1.32
CA PHE A 163 -2.18 7.99 -0.98
C PHE A 163 -1.26 8.60 0.08
N GLU A 164 -0.84 9.83 -0.14
CA GLU A 164 -0.23 10.66 0.90
C GLU A 164 -1.28 11.57 1.51
N ILE A 165 -1.30 11.60 2.84
CA ILE A 165 -2.30 12.26 3.67
C ILE A 165 -1.54 13.12 4.68
N ASN A 166 -1.82 14.44 4.67
CA ASN A 166 -1.20 15.43 5.56
C ASN A 166 -2.24 16.10 6.45
#